data_AF-A0A398BS22-F1
#
_entry.id   AF-A0A398BS22-F1
#
_cell.length_a   1.000
_cell.length_b   1.000
_cell.length_c   1.000
_cell.angle_alpha   90.00
_cell.angle_beta   90.00
_cell.angle_gamma   90.00
#
_symmetry.space_group_name_H-M   'P 1'
#
loop_
_entity.id
_entity.type
_entity.pdbx_description
1 polymer ?
#
loop_
_entity_poly.entity_id
_entity_poly.type
_entity_poly.pdbx_seq_one_letter_code
_entity_poly.pdbx_strand_id
1 'polypeptide(L)'
;MQMNHAAFARSPALRVSLKRGLARQAIAIADRDAPDMPGLICMATGLRPNAKAVERLALRLKGRPGVVRVAMAPGGKALTFITRAVRAVEARVEGATVFHETGLIYLRARVGRMGPILGFQLSAVSFCAHALERLVERSDIDLQTALLPQVDDEARAIFRGRDRAARIEEAGDEYYPAETPGLWAGGHDEMALDPDWGLSNGCGRLPVFSARTFLSEAEMRPTIWLRWKDDPACRMA
;
A
#
# COMPACT_ATOMS: atom_id res chain seq x y z
N MET A 1 13.21 2.71 39.49
CA MET A 1 12.74 1.60 38.63
C MET A 1 13.05 2.01 37.18
N GLN A 2 14.17 1.56 36.62
CA GLN A 2 14.53 1.88 35.23
C GLN A 2 13.71 1.02 34.30
N MET A 3 12.76 1.62 33.59
CA MET A 3 12.09 0.97 32.47
C MET A 3 13.13 0.71 31.37
N ASN A 4 13.33 -0.56 31.01
CA ASN A 4 14.13 -0.93 29.85
C ASN A 4 13.55 -0.25 28.59
N HIS A 5 14.38 0.35 27.75
CA HIS A 5 13.97 1.04 26.52
C HIS A 5 13.05 0.17 25.62
N ALA A 6 13.27 -1.14 25.59
CA ALA A 6 12.42 -2.07 24.84
C ALA A 6 11.01 -2.22 25.44
N ALA A 7 10.87 -2.12 26.76
CA ALA A 7 9.57 -2.13 27.45
C ALA A 7 8.82 -0.80 27.26
N PHE A 8 9.56 0.32 27.15
CA PHE A 8 8.97 1.64 26.88
C PHE A 8 8.35 1.73 25.47
N ALA A 9 9.05 1.23 24.44
CA ALA A 9 8.56 1.21 23.05
C ALA A 9 7.34 0.30 22.82
N ARG A 10 7.10 -0.67 23.71
CA ARG A 10 5.92 -1.55 23.67
C ARG A 10 4.78 -1.09 24.57
N SER A 11 4.92 0.04 25.27
CA SER A 11 3.89 0.56 26.16
C SER A 11 2.61 0.93 25.39
N PRO A 12 1.46 0.31 25.71
CA PRO A 12 0.18 0.64 25.06
C PRO A 12 -0.20 2.11 25.22
N ALA A 13 0.02 2.68 26.41
CA ALA A 13 -0.27 4.08 26.69
C ALA A 13 0.53 5.02 25.79
N LEU A 14 1.82 4.71 25.57
CA LEU A 14 2.68 5.51 24.69
C LEU A 14 2.19 5.47 23.25
N ARG A 15 1.83 4.28 22.74
CA ARG A 15 1.29 4.12 21.37
C ARG A 15 0.01 4.90 21.17
N VAL A 16 -0.90 4.85 22.13
CA VAL A 16 -2.16 5.63 22.12
C VAL A 16 -1.89 7.13 22.06
N SER A 17 -0.91 7.63 22.83
CA SER A 17 -0.53 9.05 22.82
C SER A 17 0.16 9.49 21.53
N LEU A 18 0.99 8.63 20.91
CA LEU A 18 1.82 9.01 19.77
C LEU A 18 1.17 8.77 18.40
N LYS A 19 0.19 7.86 18.28
CA LYS A 19 -0.36 7.40 16.99
C LYS A 19 -0.76 8.54 16.03
N ARG A 20 -1.43 9.57 16.55
CA ARG A 20 -1.87 10.73 15.76
C ARG A 20 -0.70 11.55 15.24
N GLY A 21 0.30 11.78 16.09
CA GLY A 21 1.49 12.54 15.73
C GLY A 21 2.32 11.83 14.66
N LEU A 22 2.54 10.52 14.86
CA LEU A 22 3.28 9.69 13.91
C LEU A 22 2.56 9.56 12.56
N ALA A 23 1.24 9.34 12.57
CA ALA A 23 0.45 9.28 11.33
C ALA A 23 0.51 10.59 10.54
N ARG A 24 0.33 11.75 11.21
CA ARG A 24 0.46 13.07 10.56
C ARG A 24 1.86 13.30 10.01
N GLN A 25 2.90 12.92 10.76
CA GLN A 25 4.28 13.06 10.32
C GLN A 25 4.55 12.22 9.06
N ALA A 26 4.04 10.98 9.02
CA ALA A 26 4.18 10.11 7.85
C ALA A 26 3.52 10.73 6.60
N ILE A 27 2.30 11.27 6.73
CA ILE A 27 1.59 11.97 5.65
C ILE A 27 2.37 13.21 5.20
N ALA A 28 2.82 14.05 6.14
CA ALA A 28 3.55 15.28 5.82
C ALA A 28 4.90 15.00 5.12
N ILE A 29 5.62 13.93 5.52
CA ILE A 29 6.84 13.51 4.83
C ILE A 29 6.51 13.03 3.42
N ALA A 30 5.46 12.21 3.26
CA ALA A 30 5.06 11.71 1.95
C ALA A 30 4.65 12.81 0.97
N ASP A 31 4.03 13.88 1.47
CA ASP A 31 3.61 15.04 0.65
C ASP A 31 4.81 15.78 0.04
N ARG A 32 5.88 15.95 0.83
CA ARG A 32 7.12 16.61 0.36
C ARG A 32 7.83 15.83 -0.74
N ASP A 33 7.68 14.50 -0.74
CA ASP A 33 8.31 13.59 -1.70
C ASP A 33 7.30 13.10 -2.75
N ALA A 34 6.31 13.92 -3.12
CA ALA A 34 5.29 13.53 -4.08
C ALA A 34 5.89 13.08 -5.43
N PRO A 35 5.40 11.99 -6.03
CA PRO A 35 5.93 11.46 -7.28
C PRO A 35 5.40 12.23 -8.49
N ASP A 36 6.30 12.57 -9.41
CA ASP A 36 5.94 13.00 -10.77
C ASP A 36 5.45 11.80 -11.59
N MET A 37 4.18 11.45 -11.42
CA MET A 37 3.58 10.28 -12.07
C MET A 37 3.66 10.32 -13.60
N PRO A 38 3.32 11.43 -14.30
CA PRO A 38 3.52 11.54 -15.74
C PRO A 38 4.97 11.28 -16.16
N GLY A 39 5.94 11.88 -15.47
CA GLY A 39 7.37 11.69 -15.76
C GLY A 39 7.85 10.25 -15.51
N LEU A 40 7.34 9.59 -14.46
CA LEU A 40 7.65 8.18 -14.16
C LEU A 40 7.08 7.23 -15.21
N ILE A 41 5.84 7.46 -15.64
CA ILE A 41 5.19 6.65 -16.69
C ILE A 41 5.94 6.85 -18.02
N CYS A 42 6.20 8.10 -18.40
CA CYS A 42 7.00 8.45 -19.57
C CYS A 42 8.37 7.74 -19.53
N MET A 43 9.07 7.78 -18.40
CA MET A 43 10.33 7.07 -18.24
C MET A 43 10.19 5.56 -18.43
N ALA A 44 9.14 4.96 -17.87
CA ALA A 44 8.88 3.53 -17.96
C ALA A 44 8.50 3.08 -19.39
N THR A 45 8.01 3.99 -20.25
CA THR A 45 7.82 3.69 -21.69
C THR A 45 9.12 3.32 -22.41
N GLY A 46 10.26 3.73 -21.86
CA GLY A 46 11.59 3.38 -22.37
C GLY A 46 12.02 1.92 -22.16
N LEU A 47 11.15 1.05 -21.64
CA LEU A 47 11.47 -0.36 -21.41
C LEU A 47 11.84 -1.09 -22.71
N ARG A 48 13.07 -1.61 -22.75
CA ARG A 48 13.58 -2.45 -23.85
C ARG A 48 13.95 -3.85 -23.32
N PRO A 49 13.79 -4.91 -24.12
CA PRO A 49 14.11 -6.29 -23.71
C PRO A 49 15.63 -6.53 -23.73
N ASN A 50 16.36 -5.77 -22.89
CA ASN A 50 17.80 -5.84 -22.73
C ASN A 50 18.12 -5.68 -21.24
N ALA A 51 18.76 -6.69 -20.63
CA ALA A 51 19.00 -6.73 -19.20
C ALA A 51 19.70 -5.47 -18.66
N LYS A 52 20.76 -5.00 -19.31
CA LYS A 52 21.47 -3.76 -18.91
C LYS A 52 20.61 -2.51 -19.06
N ALA A 53 19.78 -2.45 -20.10
CA ALA A 53 18.86 -1.32 -20.27
C ALA A 53 17.78 -1.30 -19.19
N VAL A 54 17.21 -2.46 -18.84
CA VAL A 54 16.22 -2.59 -17.77
C VAL A 54 16.83 -2.25 -16.41
N GLU A 55 18.04 -2.71 -16.13
CA GLU A 55 18.75 -2.39 -14.89
C GLU A 55 18.98 -0.89 -14.74
N ARG A 56 19.46 -0.22 -15.80
CA ARG A 56 19.62 1.25 -15.80
C ARG A 56 18.29 1.97 -15.61
N LEU A 57 17.22 1.49 -16.24
CA LEU A 57 15.88 2.05 -16.05
C LEU A 57 15.42 1.87 -14.59
N ALA A 58 15.65 0.68 -14.01
CA ALA A 58 15.28 0.39 -12.63
C ALA A 58 16.02 1.30 -11.63
N LEU A 59 17.32 1.50 -11.83
CA LEU A 59 18.12 2.42 -11.01
C LEU A 59 17.63 3.86 -11.13
N ARG A 60 17.31 4.31 -12.35
CA ARG A 60 16.77 5.66 -12.59
C ARG A 60 15.43 5.88 -11.94
N LEU A 61 14.53 4.88 -11.96
CA LEU A 61 13.23 4.94 -11.28
C LEU A 61 13.41 4.92 -9.76
N LYS A 62 14.29 4.06 -9.24
CA LYS A 62 14.55 3.94 -7.80
C LYS A 62 15.04 5.25 -7.17
N GLY A 63 15.77 6.07 -7.93
CA GLY A 63 16.26 7.37 -7.48
C GLY A 63 15.23 8.52 -7.55
N ARG A 64 13.97 8.26 -7.90
CA ARG A 64 12.96 9.31 -8.03
C ARG A 64 12.18 9.54 -6.74
N PRO A 65 11.80 10.80 -6.44
CA PRO A 65 10.91 11.10 -5.33
C PRO A 65 9.62 10.26 -5.39
N GLY A 66 9.17 9.81 -4.22
CA GLY A 66 7.96 9.01 -4.06
C GLY A 66 8.06 7.57 -4.56
N VAL A 67 9.15 7.14 -5.22
CA VAL A 67 9.34 5.73 -5.60
C VAL A 67 9.87 4.93 -4.41
N VAL A 68 9.04 4.04 -3.87
CA VAL A 68 9.38 3.24 -2.68
C VAL A 68 9.95 1.87 -3.02
N ARG A 69 9.65 1.34 -4.22
CA ARG A 69 10.18 0.05 -4.65
C ARG A 69 10.27 -0.03 -6.18
N VAL A 70 11.33 -0.68 -6.65
CA VAL A 70 11.45 -1.16 -8.03
C VAL A 70 11.87 -2.62 -8.01
N ALA A 71 11.26 -3.43 -8.88
CA ALA A 71 11.57 -4.83 -9.06
C ALA A 71 11.62 -5.17 -10.56
N MET A 72 12.60 -5.96 -10.97
CA MET A 72 12.74 -6.44 -12.34
C MET A 72 12.24 -7.88 -12.41
N ALA A 73 11.51 -8.23 -13.47
CA ALA A 73 11.18 -9.62 -13.73
C ALA A 73 12.42 -10.38 -14.25
N PRO A 74 12.52 -11.70 -13.98
CA PRO A 74 13.54 -12.54 -14.58
C PRO A 74 13.59 -12.38 -16.11
N GLY A 75 14.80 -12.30 -16.66
CA GLY A 75 15.01 -12.13 -18.11
C GLY A 75 14.73 -10.72 -18.66
N GLY A 76 14.48 -9.70 -17.81
CA GLY A 76 14.43 -8.30 -18.25
C GLY A 76 13.27 -7.97 -19.20
N LYS A 77 12.16 -8.69 -19.10
CA LYS A 77 10.96 -8.47 -19.95
C LYS A 77 9.92 -7.55 -19.33
N ALA A 78 9.97 -7.39 -18.02
CA ALA A 78 9.05 -6.56 -17.27
C ALA A 78 9.75 -5.88 -16.10
N LEU A 79 9.19 -4.76 -15.68
CA LEU A 79 9.62 -3.97 -14.56
C LEU A 79 8.39 -3.55 -13.76
N THR A 80 8.46 -3.63 -12.45
CA THR A 80 7.43 -3.15 -11.53
C THR A 80 8.03 -2.03 -10.70
N PHE A 81 7.30 -0.93 -10.54
CA PHE A 81 7.62 0.09 -9.56
C PHE A 81 6.40 0.42 -8.72
N ILE A 82 6.65 0.83 -7.48
CA ILE A 82 5.64 1.28 -6.53
C ILE A 82 5.98 2.72 -6.17
N THR A 83 5.00 3.60 -6.33
CA THR A 83 5.06 4.99 -5.88
C THR A 83 4.16 5.18 -4.67
N ARG A 84 4.43 6.23 -3.90
CA ARG A 84 3.63 6.69 -2.78
C ARG A 84 3.30 8.16 -2.98
N ALA A 85 2.04 8.53 -2.80
CA ALA A 85 1.59 9.91 -2.78
C ALA A 85 0.63 10.14 -1.60
N VAL A 86 0.38 11.40 -1.29
CA VAL A 86 -0.73 11.80 -0.42
C VAL A 86 -1.98 11.95 -1.26
N ARG A 87 -3.11 11.49 -0.73
CA ARG A 87 -4.41 11.62 -1.39
C ARG A 87 -5.48 12.01 -0.38
N ALA A 88 -6.29 12.99 -0.76
CA ALA A 88 -7.58 13.21 -0.13
C ALA A 88 -8.58 12.15 -0.64
N VAL A 89 -9.15 11.40 0.30
CA VAL A 89 -10.25 10.47 0.05
C VAL A 89 -11.53 11.16 0.44
N GLU A 90 -12.38 11.42 -0.55
CA GLU A 90 -13.74 11.92 -0.34
C GLU A 90 -14.74 10.80 -0.60
N ALA A 91 -15.60 10.52 0.37
CA ALA A 91 -16.82 9.76 0.12
C ALA A 91 -17.96 10.76 -0.06
N ARG A 92 -18.68 10.63 -1.18
CA ARG A 92 -19.87 11.42 -1.46
C ARG A 92 -21.10 10.52 -1.48
N VAL A 93 -22.15 10.92 -0.78
CA VAL A 93 -23.47 10.29 -0.81
C VAL A 93 -24.43 11.34 -1.31
N GLU A 94 -25.17 11.03 -2.39
CA GLU A 94 -26.13 11.95 -3.02
C GLU A 94 -25.53 13.32 -3.39
N GLY A 95 -24.25 13.35 -3.75
CA GLY A 95 -23.53 14.58 -4.13
C GLY A 95 -22.96 15.38 -2.95
N ALA A 96 -23.30 15.04 -1.70
CA ALA A 96 -22.72 15.64 -0.51
C ALA A 96 -21.47 14.87 -0.04
N THR A 97 -20.39 15.59 0.28
CA THR A 97 -19.20 14.99 0.91
C THR A 97 -19.52 14.63 2.36
N VAL A 98 -19.72 13.34 2.63
CA VAL A 98 -20.01 12.82 3.97
C VAL A 98 -18.75 12.40 4.72
N PHE A 99 -17.64 12.27 4.01
CA PHE A 99 -16.35 11.87 4.57
C PHE A 99 -15.22 12.50 3.74
N HIS A 100 -14.26 13.12 4.41
CA HIS A 100 -13.03 13.61 3.81
C HIS A 100 -11.88 13.25 4.73
N GLU A 101 -10.95 12.42 4.26
CA GLU A 101 -9.76 12.06 5.02
C GLU A 101 -8.53 12.09 4.11
N THR A 102 -7.45 12.71 4.59
CA THR A 102 -6.15 12.64 3.92
C THR A 102 -5.44 11.35 4.33
N GLY A 103 -4.94 10.61 3.35
CA GLY A 103 -4.25 9.36 3.56
C GLY A 103 -3.06 9.18 2.61
N LEU A 104 -2.43 8.02 2.72
CA LEU A 104 -1.38 7.58 1.81
C LEU A 104 -2.00 6.69 0.74
N ILE A 105 -1.60 6.90 -0.51
CA ILE A 105 -1.91 5.99 -1.62
C ILE A 105 -0.62 5.48 -2.24
N TYR A 106 -0.57 4.18 -2.44
CA TYR A 106 0.52 3.48 -3.08
C TYR A 106 0.05 2.98 -4.43
N LEU A 107 0.71 3.39 -5.50
CA LEU A 107 0.40 2.92 -6.85
C LEU A 107 1.49 1.95 -7.30
N ARG A 108 1.08 0.75 -7.67
CA ARG A 108 1.95 -0.24 -8.31
C ARG A 108 1.70 -0.22 -9.81
N ALA A 109 2.74 0.10 -10.57
CA ALA A 109 2.77 -0.01 -12.02
C ALA A 109 3.64 -1.18 -12.44
N ARG A 110 3.05 -2.15 -13.13
CA ARG A 110 3.78 -3.20 -13.83
C ARG A 110 3.83 -2.87 -15.30
N VAL A 111 5.04 -2.80 -15.82
CA VAL A 111 5.31 -2.45 -17.20
C VAL A 111 5.96 -3.65 -17.85
N GLY A 112 5.37 -4.13 -18.94
CA GLY A 112 5.86 -5.30 -19.63
C GLY A 112 5.49 -5.25 -21.10
N ARG A 113 6.20 -6.03 -21.92
CA ARG A 113 5.87 -6.15 -23.35
C ARG A 113 4.87 -7.28 -23.56
N MET A 114 3.80 -6.97 -24.29
CA MET A 114 2.84 -7.93 -24.84
C MET A 114 3.04 -7.93 -26.36
N GLY A 115 3.98 -8.75 -26.84
CA GLY A 115 4.42 -8.71 -28.24
C GLY A 115 5.08 -7.37 -28.59
N PRO A 116 4.62 -6.64 -29.63
CA PRO A 116 5.19 -5.35 -30.00
C PRO A 116 4.77 -4.23 -29.03
N ILE A 117 3.66 -4.39 -28.32
CA ILE A 117 3.04 -3.36 -27.48
C ILE A 117 3.64 -3.37 -26.08
N LEU A 118 3.82 -2.18 -25.51
CA LEU A 118 4.11 -2.00 -24.10
C LEU A 118 2.80 -1.85 -23.32
N GLY A 119 2.59 -2.70 -22.32
CA GLY A 119 1.41 -2.66 -21.46
C GLY A 119 1.75 -2.17 -20.07
N PHE A 120 0.80 -1.45 -19.47
CA PHE A 120 0.80 -1.07 -18.07
C PHE A 120 -0.34 -1.78 -17.36
N GLN A 121 -0.02 -2.52 -16.30
CA GLN A 121 -1.00 -3.01 -15.34
C GLN A 121 -0.85 -2.20 -14.06
N LEU A 122 -1.90 -1.48 -13.69
CA LEU A 122 -1.92 -0.61 -12.52
C LEU A 122 -2.83 -1.19 -11.44
N SER A 123 -2.43 -0.98 -10.19
CA SER A 123 -3.23 -1.31 -9.00
C SER A 123 -2.78 -0.41 -7.86
N ALA A 124 -3.67 -0.07 -6.94
CA ALA A 124 -3.30 0.73 -5.78
C ALA A 124 -3.74 0.13 -4.45
N VAL A 125 -3.09 0.61 -3.39
CA VAL A 125 -3.44 0.39 -1.99
C VAL A 125 -3.51 1.76 -1.32
N SER A 126 -4.53 2.03 -0.53
CA SER A 126 -4.60 3.26 0.26
C SER A 126 -4.75 2.97 1.74
N PHE A 127 -4.20 3.86 2.57
CA PHE A 127 -4.35 3.86 4.01
C PHE A 127 -4.84 5.24 4.43
N CYS A 128 -6.03 5.28 5.02
CA CYS A 128 -6.52 6.52 5.62
C CYS A 128 -5.78 6.80 6.95
N ALA A 129 -5.83 8.03 7.45
CA ALA A 129 -5.11 8.39 8.68
C ALA A 129 -5.55 7.53 9.88
N HIS A 130 -6.84 7.19 9.97
CA HIS A 130 -7.34 6.25 10.97
C HIS A 130 -6.66 4.88 10.89
N ALA A 131 -6.48 4.32 9.69
CA ALA A 131 -5.80 3.05 9.51
C ALA A 131 -4.33 3.11 9.98
N LEU A 132 -3.63 4.21 9.69
CA LEU A 132 -2.27 4.45 10.18
C LEU A 132 -2.20 4.58 11.70
N GLU A 133 -3.17 5.27 12.31
CA GLU A 133 -3.27 5.35 13.77
C GLU A 133 -3.47 3.98 14.41
N ARG A 134 -4.33 3.13 13.81
CA ARG A 134 -4.58 1.77 14.29
C ARG A 134 -3.37 0.87 14.16
N LEU A 135 -2.59 1.01 13.09
CA LEU A 135 -1.31 0.32 12.96
C LEU A 135 -0.40 0.66 14.13
N VAL A 136 -0.16 1.95 14.41
CA VAL A 136 0.72 2.36 15.52
C VAL A 136 0.22 1.84 16.87
N GLU A 137 -1.09 1.92 17.09
CA GLU A 137 -1.74 1.54 18.35
C GLU A 137 -1.69 0.04 18.63
N ARG A 138 -1.91 -0.80 17.61
CA ARG A 138 -2.24 -2.22 17.78
C ARG A 138 -1.14 -3.17 17.33
N SER A 139 -0.12 -2.69 16.62
CA SER A 139 0.98 -3.53 16.14
C SER A 139 2.23 -3.39 17.01
N ASP A 140 3.26 -4.16 16.67
CA ASP A 140 4.57 -4.10 17.30
C ASP A 140 5.58 -3.21 16.55
N ILE A 141 5.10 -2.35 15.63
CA ILE A 141 5.98 -1.45 14.85
C ILE A 141 6.95 -0.69 15.75
N ASP A 142 8.16 -0.47 15.25
CA ASP A 142 9.22 0.18 16.01
C ASP A 142 9.00 1.70 16.04
N LEU A 143 8.66 2.23 17.22
CA LEU A 143 8.45 3.65 17.45
C LEU A 143 9.74 4.49 17.39
N GLN A 144 10.92 3.86 17.41
CA GLN A 144 12.20 4.55 17.23
C GLN A 144 12.52 4.85 15.77
N THR A 145 11.89 4.10 14.85
CA THR A 145 12.02 4.33 13.41
C THR A 145 10.87 5.19 12.90
N ALA A 146 11.11 5.90 11.79
CA ALA A 146 10.04 6.65 11.15
C ALA A 146 8.89 5.70 10.74
N LEU A 147 7.64 6.14 10.92
CA LEU A 147 6.47 5.35 10.55
C LEU A 147 6.40 5.10 9.04
N LEU A 148 6.78 6.08 8.22
CA LEU A 148 6.54 6.06 6.78
C LEU A 148 7.20 4.85 6.05
N PRO A 149 8.49 4.53 6.25
CA PRO A 149 9.08 3.31 5.68
C PRO A 149 8.39 2.02 6.11
N GLN A 150 7.88 1.96 7.35
CA GLN A 150 7.15 0.78 7.82
C GLN A 150 5.82 0.63 7.07
N VAL A 151 5.12 1.74 6.80
CA VAL A 151 3.90 1.73 5.96
C VAL A 151 4.22 1.37 4.50
N ASP A 152 5.39 1.77 3.98
CA ASP A 152 5.84 1.35 2.64
C ASP A 152 5.94 -0.18 2.56
N ASP A 153 6.45 -0.82 3.61
CA ASP A 153 6.57 -2.28 3.69
C ASP A 153 5.20 -2.97 3.81
N GLU A 154 4.27 -2.38 4.56
CA GLU A 154 2.87 -2.84 4.66
C GLU A 154 2.15 -2.78 3.30
N ALA A 155 2.29 -1.68 2.56
CA ALA A 155 1.74 -1.56 1.21
C ALA A 155 2.30 -2.65 0.28
N ARG A 156 3.61 -2.89 0.37
CA ARG A 156 4.29 -3.96 -0.38
C ARG A 156 3.81 -5.34 0.05
N ALA A 157 3.49 -5.57 1.32
CA ALA A 157 2.95 -6.83 1.83
C ALA A 157 1.57 -7.11 1.22
N ILE A 158 0.67 -6.11 1.19
CA ILE A 158 -0.64 -6.23 0.53
C ILE A 158 -0.48 -6.54 -0.95
N PHE A 159 0.41 -5.85 -1.67
CA PHE A 159 0.66 -6.15 -3.08
C PHE A 159 1.17 -7.58 -3.31
N ARG A 160 2.05 -8.10 -2.44
CA ARG A 160 2.50 -9.51 -2.49
C ARG A 160 1.36 -10.47 -2.16
N GLY A 161 0.54 -10.15 -1.16
CA GLY A 161 -0.63 -10.94 -0.77
C GLY A 161 -1.62 -11.06 -1.92
N ARG A 162 -1.91 -9.96 -2.62
CA ARG A 162 -2.75 -9.95 -3.82
C ARG A 162 -2.21 -10.85 -4.92
N ASP A 163 -0.89 -10.85 -5.15
CA ASP A 163 -0.26 -11.70 -6.16
C ASP A 163 -0.32 -13.19 -5.81
N ARG A 164 -0.39 -13.51 -4.52
CA ARG A 164 -0.50 -14.88 -3.98
C ARG A 164 -1.95 -15.30 -3.70
N ALA A 165 -2.93 -14.47 -4.06
CA ALA A 165 -4.35 -14.67 -3.72
C ALA A 165 -4.59 -14.89 -2.21
N ALA A 166 -3.79 -14.26 -1.35
CA ALA A 166 -3.87 -14.38 0.12
C ALA A 166 -4.96 -13.50 0.76
N ARG A 167 -5.96 -13.08 -0.01
CA ARG A 167 -7.06 -12.26 0.52
C ARG A 167 -8.04 -13.14 1.28
N ILE A 168 -8.61 -12.60 2.34
CA ILE A 168 -9.77 -13.19 3.01
C ILE A 168 -10.95 -12.27 2.73
N GLU A 169 -12.07 -12.85 2.27
CA GLU A 169 -13.34 -12.13 2.07
C GLU A 169 -14.34 -12.58 3.13
N GLU A 170 -14.96 -11.63 3.81
CA GLU A 170 -16.03 -11.89 4.77
C GLU A 170 -16.98 -10.69 4.90
N ALA A 171 -18.29 -10.94 4.83
CA ALA A 171 -19.33 -9.93 5.06
C ALA A 171 -19.22 -8.65 4.20
N GLY A 172 -18.62 -8.75 3.01
CA GLY A 172 -18.41 -7.62 2.10
C GLY A 172 -17.11 -6.85 2.33
N ASP A 173 -16.34 -7.20 3.37
CA ASP A 173 -15.01 -6.67 3.64
C ASP A 173 -13.91 -7.59 3.08
N GLU A 174 -12.76 -6.97 2.79
CA GLU A 174 -11.54 -7.64 2.39
C GLU A 174 -10.43 -7.45 3.42
N TYR A 175 -9.71 -8.55 3.67
CA TYR A 175 -8.61 -8.60 4.62
C TYR A 175 -7.34 -9.09 3.95
N TYR A 176 -6.24 -8.39 4.20
CA TYR A 176 -4.90 -8.78 3.75
C TYR A 176 -3.96 -8.95 4.94
N PRO A 177 -3.10 -9.98 4.94
CA PRO A 177 -1.98 -10.08 5.87
C PRO A 177 -1.12 -8.84 5.85
N ALA A 178 -0.86 -8.30 7.03
CA ALA A 178 0.11 -7.25 7.25
C ALA A 178 1.54 -7.83 7.32
N GLU A 179 2.55 -6.96 7.26
CA GLU A 179 3.95 -7.34 7.52
C GLU A 179 4.17 -7.59 9.02
N THR A 180 3.61 -6.73 9.86
CA THR A 180 3.47 -6.96 11.31
C THR A 180 2.35 -7.97 11.61
N PRO A 181 2.38 -8.71 12.73
CA PRO A 181 1.30 -9.60 13.12
C PRO A 181 -0.08 -8.92 13.16
N GLY A 182 -0.93 -9.23 12.18
CA GLY A 182 -2.28 -8.68 12.05
C GLY A 182 -2.81 -8.71 10.62
N LEU A 183 -3.94 -8.04 10.43
CA LEU A 183 -4.62 -7.89 9.14
C LEU A 183 -4.96 -6.43 8.87
N TRP A 184 -4.83 -6.03 7.62
CA TRP A 184 -5.46 -4.84 7.08
C TRP A 184 -6.88 -5.15 6.67
N ALA A 185 -7.86 -4.43 7.20
CA ALA A 185 -9.27 -4.57 6.85
C ALA A 185 -9.74 -3.36 6.05
N GLY A 186 -10.47 -3.62 4.96
CA GLY A 186 -10.93 -2.59 4.05
C GLY A 186 -11.81 -3.13 2.94
N GLY A 187 -11.85 -2.43 1.81
CA GLY A 187 -12.66 -2.81 0.65
C GLY A 187 -12.02 -2.41 -0.67
N HIS A 188 -12.60 -2.90 -1.77
CA HIS A 188 -12.21 -2.49 -3.13
C HIS A 188 -12.98 -1.24 -3.55
N ASP A 189 -12.21 -0.20 -3.83
CA ASP A 189 -12.67 1.02 -4.46
C ASP A 189 -12.10 1.13 -5.89
N GLU A 190 -12.64 2.06 -6.66
CA GLU A 190 -12.08 2.45 -7.96
C GLU A 190 -11.70 3.93 -7.93
N MET A 191 -10.56 4.25 -8.53
CA MET A 191 -10.12 5.63 -8.76
C MET A 191 -10.11 5.93 -10.24
N ALA A 192 -10.51 7.14 -10.64
CA ALA A 192 -10.29 7.59 -12.01
C ALA A 192 -8.79 7.61 -12.32
N LEU A 193 -8.41 7.09 -13.48
CA LEU A 193 -7.06 7.30 -13.97
C LEU A 193 -6.88 8.76 -14.33
N ASP A 194 -5.79 9.36 -13.88
CA ASP A 194 -5.44 10.71 -14.26
C ASP A 194 -5.13 10.78 -15.77
N PRO A 195 -5.85 11.60 -16.55
CA PRO A 195 -5.60 11.76 -17.98
C PRO A 195 -4.16 12.21 -18.32
N ASP A 196 -3.52 12.97 -17.42
CA ASP A 196 -2.19 13.54 -17.64
C ASP A 196 -1.07 12.49 -17.62
N TRP A 197 -1.39 11.27 -17.19
CA TRP A 197 -0.45 10.16 -17.19
C TRP A 197 -0.14 9.64 -18.60
N GLY A 198 -0.87 10.08 -19.62
CA GLY A 198 -0.62 9.72 -21.02
C GLY A 198 -0.88 8.24 -21.33
N LEU A 199 -1.65 7.56 -20.48
CA LEU A 199 -2.04 6.17 -20.66
C LEU A 199 -3.41 6.09 -21.34
N SER A 200 -3.44 5.52 -22.55
CA SER A 200 -4.68 5.23 -23.26
C SER A 200 -5.31 3.96 -22.70
N ASN A 201 -6.22 4.08 -21.73
CA ASN A 201 -6.85 2.92 -21.09
C ASN A 201 -8.22 2.62 -21.71
N GLY A 202 -8.49 1.35 -22.02
CA GLY A 202 -9.84 0.89 -22.39
C GLY A 202 -10.86 0.87 -21.24
N CYS A 203 -10.48 1.23 -19.99
CA CYS A 203 -11.39 1.17 -18.84
C CYS A 203 -11.35 2.37 -17.87
N GLY A 204 -10.47 3.36 -18.05
CA GLY A 204 -10.46 4.62 -17.30
C GLY A 204 -10.38 4.57 -15.75
N ARG A 205 -10.43 3.38 -15.14
CA ARG A 205 -10.51 3.17 -13.69
C ARG A 205 -9.36 2.30 -13.19
N LEU A 206 -8.87 2.65 -12.01
CA LEU A 206 -7.79 2.00 -11.29
C LEU A 206 -8.38 1.27 -10.08
N PRO A 207 -8.17 -0.06 -9.94
CA PRO A 207 -8.61 -0.77 -8.75
C PRO A 207 -7.72 -0.40 -7.55
N VAL A 208 -8.37 -0.07 -6.43
CA VAL A 208 -7.72 0.34 -5.17
C VAL A 208 -8.22 -0.56 -4.04
N PHE A 209 -7.32 -1.18 -3.29
CA PHE A 209 -7.67 -1.69 -1.97
C PHE A 209 -7.53 -0.55 -0.96
N SER A 210 -8.64 -0.16 -0.31
CA SER A 210 -8.65 0.93 0.66
C SER A 210 -8.69 0.37 2.07
N ALA A 211 -7.52 0.27 2.70
CA ALA A 211 -7.41 -0.12 4.09
C ALA A 211 -8.06 0.94 4.98
N ARG A 212 -9.12 0.53 5.69
CA ARG A 212 -9.89 1.39 6.60
C ARG A 212 -9.41 1.24 8.03
N THR A 213 -8.88 0.08 8.40
CA THR A 213 -8.36 -0.17 9.75
C THR A 213 -7.31 -1.27 9.75
N PHE A 214 -6.57 -1.36 10.86
CA PHE A 214 -5.65 -2.45 11.16
C PHE A 214 -6.18 -3.25 12.35
N LEU A 215 -6.24 -4.57 12.21
CA LEU A 215 -6.68 -5.52 13.23
C LEU A 215 -5.48 -6.30 13.73
N SER A 216 -5.16 -6.14 15.01
CA SER A 216 -4.28 -7.08 15.71
C SER A 216 -5.01 -8.38 15.98
N GLU A 217 -4.26 -9.39 16.39
CA GLU A 217 -4.76 -10.71 16.75
C GLU A 217 -6.02 -10.69 17.64
N ALA A 218 -6.00 -9.89 18.70
CA ALA A 218 -7.11 -9.76 19.66
C ALA A 218 -8.37 -9.07 19.12
N GLU A 219 -8.28 -8.35 18.00
CA GLU A 219 -9.38 -7.57 17.43
C GLU A 219 -10.10 -8.33 16.32
N MET A 220 -9.57 -9.48 15.90
CA MET A 220 -10.14 -10.29 14.83
C MET A 220 -11.35 -11.09 15.34
N ARG A 221 -12.38 -11.18 14.50
CA ARG A 221 -13.46 -12.14 14.71
C ARG A 221 -12.90 -13.57 14.63
N PRO A 222 -13.45 -14.55 15.38
CA PRO A 222 -12.94 -15.92 15.37
C PRO A 222 -12.83 -16.55 13.97
N THR A 223 -13.78 -16.28 13.08
CA THR A 223 -13.76 -16.77 11.69
C THR A 223 -12.59 -16.21 10.88
N ILE A 224 -12.33 -14.91 11.00
CA ILE A 224 -11.19 -14.24 10.38
C ILE A 224 -9.87 -14.74 10.96
N TRP A 225 -9.80 -14.86 12.29
CA TRP A 225 -8.63 -15.36 13.02
C TRP A 225 -8.21 -16.75 12.54
N LEU A 226 -9.14 -17.70 12.51
CA LEU A 226 -8.87 -19.09 12.13
C LEU A 226 -8.44 -19.19 10.66
N ARG A 227 -9.08 -18.45 9.75
CA ARG A 227 -8.69 -18.39 8.34
C ARG A 227 -7.29 -17.79 8.17
N TRP A 228 -6.95 -16.76 8.93
CA TRP A 228 -5.64 -16.14 8.88
C TRP A 228 -4.52 -17.07 9.36
N LYS A 229 -4.80 -17.92 10.35
CA LYS A 229 -3.86 -18.97 10.81
C LYS A 229 -3.80 -20.20 9.89
N ASP A 230 -4.50 -20.16 8.76
CA ASP A 230 -4.66 -21.29 7.82
C ASP A 230 -5.11 -22.57 8.53
N ASP A 231 -5.99 -22.43 9.53
CA ASP A 231 -6.50 -23.57 10.29
C ASP A 231 -7.42 -24.42 9.41
N PRO A 232 -7.09 -25.71 9.18
CA PRO A 232 -7.87 -26.58 8.31
C PRO A 232 -9.33 -26.79 8.77
N ALA A 233 -9.64 -26.53 10.05
CA ALA A 233 -11.01 -26.62 10.57
C ALA A 233 -11.94 -25.49 10.09
N CYS A 234 -11.40 -24.42 9.48
CA CYS A 234 -12.16 -23.24 9.07
C CYS A 234 -12.34 -23.11 7.54
N ARG A 235 -12.09 -24.20 6.79
CA ARG A 235 -12.50 -24.30 5.38
C ARG A 235 -14.03 -24.39 5.33
N MET A 236 -14.70 -23.24 5.37
CA MET A 236 -16.14 -23.21 5.18
C MET A 236 -16.46 -23.78 3.80
N ALA A 237 -17.39 -24.75 3.79
CA ALA A 237 -17.97 -25.37 2.60
C ALA A 237 -18.70 -24.36 1.71
#